data_AF-A0A540RA90-F1
#
_entry.id   AF-A0A540RA90-F1
#
_cell.length_a   1.000
_cell.length_b   1.000
_cell.length_c   1.000
_cell.angle_alpha   90.00
_cell.angle_beta   90.00
_cell.angle_gamma   90.00
#
_symmetry.space_group_name_H-M   'P 1'
#
loop_
_entity.id
_entity.type
_entity.pdbx_description
1 polymer ?
#
loop_
_entity_poly.entity_id
_entity_poly.type
_entity_poly.pdbx_seq_one_letter_code
_entity_poly.pdbx_strand_id
1 'polypeptide(L)'
;MDNWLSNVRGFGAWMPNYKFGFLCAVAALVLGLGLLAFGGEALDRVMGAVVALAGSGLLIVMPGWALDAAEEKEARRRAKEARRR
;
A
#
# COMPACT_ATOMS: atom_id res chain seq x y z
N MET A 1 -19.33 6.57 -14.22
CA MET A 1 -18.61 5.63 -13.32
C MET A 1 -17.21 5.57 -13.89
N ASP A 2 -16.44 6.58 -13.54
CA ASP A 2 -15.35 7.02 -14.40
C ASP A 2 -14.10 6.26 -13.99
N ASN A 3 -13.75 5.27 -14.81
CA ASN A 3 -12.40 4.77 -15.07
C ASN A 3 -11.40 4.79 -13.89
N TRP A 4 -11.80 4.34 -12.69
CA TRP A 4 -10.89 4.21 -11.54
C TRP A 4 -9.66 3.36 -11.90
N LEU A 5 -9.84 2.37 -12.78
CA LEU A 5 -8.79 1.50 -13.30
C LEU A 5 -7.80 2.21 -14.23
N SER A 6 -8.15 3.31 -14.89
CA SER A 6 -7.21 4.02 -15.77
C SER A 6 -6.16 4.85 -15.02
N ASN A 7 -6.38 5.08 -13.71
CA ASN A 7 -5.44 5.77 -12.82
C ASN A 7 -4.61 4.81 -11.95
N VAL A 8 -4.83 3.50 -12.08
CA VAL A 8 -4.05 2.48 -11.36
C VAL A 8 -2.67 2.40 -12.03
N ARG A 9 -1.74 3.20 -11.51
CA ARG A 9 -0.35 3.21 -11.97
C ARG A 9 0.27 1.84 -11.69
N GLY A 10 0.95 1.25 -12.66
CA GLY A 10 1.59 -0.06 -12.50
C GLY A 10 2.59 -0.05 -11.34
N PHE A 11 2.62 -1.15 -10.57
CA PHE A 11 3.46 -1.30 -9.36
C PHE A 11 4.93 -0.90 -9.56
N GLY A 12 5.47 -1.06 -10.78
CA GLY A 12 6.82 -0.63 -11.14
C GLY A 12 7.10 0.86 -10.94
N ALA A 13 6.12 1.73 -11.17
CA ALA A 13 6.26 3.19 -11.11
C ALA A 13 6.20 3.77 -9.68
N TRP A 14 5.81 2.96 -8.69
CA TRP A 14 5.61 3.44 -7.34
C TRP A 14 6.95 3.73 -6.64
N MET A 15 6.93 4.72 -5.76
CA MET A 15 8.05 4.97 -4.85
C MET A 15 8.35 3.74 -3.95
N PRO A 16 9.63 3.54 -3.53
CA PRO A 16 10.02 2.39 -2.71
C PRO A 16 9.25 2.25 -1.39
N ASN A 17 8.90 3.35 -0.74
CA ASN A 17 8.09 3.34 0.48
C ASN A 17 6.66 2.84 0.24
N TYR A 18 6.04 3.20 -0.88
CA TYR A 18 4.72 2.68 -1.27
C TYR A 18 4.77 1.19 -1.61
N LYS A 19 5.83 0.73 -2.29
CA LYS A 19 6.07 -0.70 -2.53
C LYS A 19 6.23 -1.47 -1.20
N PHE A 20 6.98 -0.92 -0.26
CA PHE A 20 7.13 -1.51 1.07
C PHE A 20 5.78 -1.58 1.81
N GLY A 21 5.02 -0.48 1.84
CA GLY A 21 3.70 -0.47 2.48
C GLY A 21 2.72 -1.45 1.83
N PHE A 22 2.78 -1.62 0.51
CA PHE A 22 1.97 -2.63 -0.19
C PHE A 22 2.33 -4.05 0.26
N LEU A 23 3.63 -4.37 0.36
CA LEU A 23 4.08 -5.67 0.88
C LEU A 23 3.66 -5.88 2.33
N CYS A 24 3.72 -4.86 3.17
CA CYS A 24 3.19 -4.92 4.54
C CYS A 24 1.69 -5.21 4.56
N ALA A 25 0.91 -4.59 3.66
CA ALA A 25 -0.53 -4.85 3.57
C ALA A 25 -0.83 -6.29 3.11
N VAL A 26 -0.05 -6.84 2.17
CA VAL A 26 -0.13 -8.27 1.79
C VAL A 26 0.21 -9.16 2.98
N ALA A 27 1.29 -8.88 3.70
CA ALA A 27 1.69 -9.66 4.87
C ALA A 27 0.62 -9.61 5.97
N ALA A 28 0.06 -8.44 6.25
CA ALA A 28 -1.04 -8.27 7.19
C ALA A 28 -2.26 -9.12 6.77
N LEU A 29 -2.64 -9.09 5.49
CA LEU A 29 -3.74 -9.92 4.98
C LEU A 29 -3.48 -11.41 5.21
N VAL A 30 -2.28 -11.91 4.86
CA VAL A 30 -1.92 -13.32 5.06
C VAL A 30 -1.95 -13.70 6.54
N LEU A 31 -1.38 -12.88 7.41
CA LEU A 31 -1.37 -13.13 8.87
C LEU A 31 -2.78 -13.09 9.47
N GLY A 32 -3.61 -12.12 9.06
CA GLY A 32 -5.00 -12.03 9.50
C GLY A 32 -5.83 -13.24 9.08
N LEU A 33 -5.67 -13.70 7.84
CA LEU A 33 -6.29 -14.95 7.36
C LEU A 33 -5.76 -16.18 8.09
N GLY A 34 -4.47 -16.23 8.41
CA GLY A 34 -3.87 -17.29 9.21
C GLY A 34 -4.48 -17.36 10.61
N LEU A 35 -4.62 -16.22 11.29
CA LEU A 35 -5.31 -16.13 12.59
C LEU A 35 -6.77 -16.56 12.51
N LEU A 36 -7.47 -16.22 11.43
CA LEU A 36 -8.86 -16.67 11.23
C LEU A 36 -8.97 -18.19 11.03
N ALA A 37 -8.06 -18.77 10.27
CA ALA A 37 -8.10 -20.19 9.90
C ALA A 37 -7.57 -21.10 11.01
N PHE A 38 -6.55 -20.64 11.75
CA PHE A 38 -5.80 -21.46 12.71
C PHE A 38 -5.84 -20.94 14.15
N GLY A 39 -6.44 -19.78 14.40
CA GLY A 39 -6.60 -19.22 15.75
C GLY A 39 -7.54 -20.07 16.61
N GLY A 40 -7.10 -20.33 17.84
CA GLY A 40 -7.81 -21.21 18.78
C GLY A 40 -8.89 -20.48 19.56
N GLU A 41 -8.68 -19.19 19.84
CA GLU A 41 -9.55 -18.39 20.69
C GLU A 41 -10.46 -17.44 19.92
N ALA A 42 -11.55 -17.00 20.55
CA ALA A 42 -12.44 -16.00 19.97
C ALA A 42 -11.72 -14.67 19.70
N LEU A 43 -10.78 -14.29 20.58
CA LEU A 43 -9.98 -13.08 20.41
C LEU A 43 -9.09 -13.15 19.17
N ASP A 44 -8.47 -14.31 18.90
CA ASP A 44 -7.64 -14.53 17.70
C ASP A 44 -8.44 -14.33 16.42
N ARG A 45 -9.68 -14.83 16.39
CA ARG A 45 -10.57 -14.68 15.23
C ARG A 45 -10.99 -13.23 15.01
N VAL A 46 -11.31 -12.51 16.08
CA VAL A 46 -11.66 -11.08 16.00
C VAL A 46 -10.45 -10.27 15.51
N MET A 47 -9.27 -10.50 16.09
CA MET A 47 -8.03 -9.85 15.66
C MET A 47 -7.70 -10.20 14.21
N GLY A 48 -7.79 -11.48 13.83
CA GLY A 48 -7.57 -11.94 12.47
C GLY A 48 -8.51 -11.27 11.46
N ALA A 49 -9.80 -11.16 11.79
CA ALA A 49 -10.78 -10.45 10.95
C ALA A 49 -10.41 -8.97 10.76
N VAL A 50 -10.10 -8.26 11.86
CA VAL A 50 -9.75 -6.84 11.80
C VAL A 50 -8.49 -6.62 10.95
N VAL A 51 -7.46 -7.43 11.16
CA VAL A 51 -6.18 -7.32 10.43
C VAL A 51 -6.36 -7.68 8.95
N ALA A 52 -7.12 -8.74 8.63
CA ALA A 52 -7.39 -9.13 7.25
C ALA A 52 -8.19 -8.05 6.49
N LEU A 53 -9.20 -7.45 7.15
CA LEU A 53 -9.99 -6.36 6.57
C LEU A 53 -9.14 -5.10 6.36
N ALA A 54 -8.33 -4.72 7.34
CA ALA A 54 -7.43 -3.57 7.23
C ALA A 54 -6.39 -3.76 6.10
N GLY A 55 -5.76 -4.94 6.02
CA GLY A 55 -4.84 -5.29 4.95
C GLY A 55 -5.51 -5.22 3.57
N SER A 56 -6.69 -5.81 3.43
CA SER A 56 -7.48 -5.76 2.19
C SER A 56 -7.84 -4.33 1.78
N GLY A 57 -8.30 -3.51 2.73
CA GLY A 57 -8.62 -2.11 2.49
C GLY A 57 -7.41 -1.31 2.00
N LEU A 58 -6.25 -1.51 2.61
CA LEU A 58 -5.01 -0.86 2.18
C LEU A 58 -4.59 -1.29 0.77
N LEU A 59 -4.73 -2.57 0.42
CA LEU A 59 -4.41 -3.06 -0.93
C LEU A 59 -5.31 -2.46 -2.01
N ILE A 60 -6.56 -2.17 -1.69
CA ILE A 60 -7.52 -1.54 -2.62
C ILE A 60 -7.23 -0.06 -2.79
N VAL A 61 -6.90 0.64 -1.71
CA VAL A 61 -6.78 2.11 -1.72
C VAL A 61 -5.38 2.59 -2.11
N MET A 62 -4.32 1.87 -1.74
CA MET A 62 -2.93 2.25 -2.06
C MET A 62 -2.66 2.55 -3.53
N PRO A 63 -3.19 1.79 -4.50
CA PRO A 63 -2.98 2.09 -5.92
C PRO A 63 -3.47 3.47 -6.33
N GLY A 64 -4.51 3.99 -5.67
CA GLY A 64 -5.01 5.34 -5.89
C GLY A 64 -4.19 6.44 -5.20
N TRP A 65 -3.38 6.10 -4.20
CA TRP A 65 -2.54 7.04 -3.45
C TRP A 65 -1.05 6.95 -3.77
N ALA A 66 -0.64 6.00 -4.61
CA ALA A 66 0.77 5.76 -4.92
C ALA A 66 1.39 6.96 -5.66
N LEU A 67 2.30 7.65 -4.97
CA LEU A 67 3.10 8.72 -5.56
C LEU A 67 4.08 8.14 -6.60
N ASP A 68 4.20 8.84 -7.73
CA ASP A 68 5.13 8.46 -8.80
C ASP A 68 6.57 8.78 -8.41
N ALA A 69 7.41 7.75 -8.47
CA ALA A 69 8.83 7.87 -8.21
C ALA A 69 9.53 8.83 -9.18
N ALA A 70 9.06 8.93 -10.43
CA ALA A 70 9.59 9.85 -11.44
C ALA A 70 9.23 11.30 -11.11
N GLU A 71 7.95 11.59 -10.84
CA GLU A 71 7.51 12.94 -10.44
C GLU A 71 8.23 13.41 -9.17
N GLU A 72 8.34 12.54 -8.16
CA GLU A 72 8.98 12.92 -6.90
C GLU A 72 10.51 13.08 -7.07
N LYS A 73 11.16 12.25 -7.90
CA LYS A 73 12.58 12.39 -8.24
C LYS A 73 12.85 13.67 -9.03
N GLU A 74 11.93 14.06 -9.90
CA GLU A 74 12.04 15.28 -10.69
C GLU A 74 11.76 16.54 -9.84
N ALA A 75 10.79 16.48 -8.92
CA ALA A 75 10.58 17.51 -7.91
C ALA A 75 11.82 17.68 -7.01
N ARG A 76 12.44 16.58 -6.57
CA ARG A 76 13.70 16.60 -5.82
C ARG A 76 14.86 17.18 -6.65
N ARG A 77 14.91 16.90 -7.96
CA ARG A 77 15.92 17.49 -8.87
C ARG A 77 15.75 19.00 -8.95
N ARG A 78 14.53 19.49 -9.21
CA ARG A 78 14.21 20.93 -9.27
C ARG A 78 14.51 21.64 -7.96
N ALA A 79 14.18 21.03 -6.81
CA ALA A 79 14.50 21.59 -5.50
C ALA A 79 16.00 21.68 -5.24
N LYS A 80 16.81 20.73 -5.74
CA LYS A 80 18.28 20.79 -5.65
C LYS A 80 18.87 21.86 -6.56
N GLU A 81 18.34 22.02 -7.77
CA GLU A 81 18.76 23.06 -8.72
C GLU A 81 18.43 24.46 -8.20
N ALA A 82 17.25 24.66 -7.61
CA ALA A 82 16.85 25.92 -7.00
C ALA A 82 17.71 26.33 -5.79
N ARG A 83 18.29 25.36 -5.06
CA ARG A 83 19.24 25.61 -3.95
C ARG A 83 20.66 25.90 -4.41
N ARG A 84 20.98 25.64 -5.69
CA ARG A 84 22.29 25.88 -6.29
C ARG A 84 22.38 27.21 -7.04
N ARG A 85 21.25 27.90 -7.23
CA ARG A 85 21.19 29.30 -7.66
C ARG A 85 21.14 30.20 -6.44
#